data_AF-A0A146G7B7-F1
#
_entry.id   AF-A0A146G7B7-F1
#
_cell.length_a   1.000
_cell.length_b   1.000
_cell.length_c   1.000
_cell.angle_alpha   90.00
_cell.angle_beta   90.00
_cell.angle_gamma   90.00
#
_symmetry.space_group_name_H-M   'P 1'
#
loop_
_entity.id
_entity.type
_entity.pdbx_description
1 polymer ?
#
loop_
_entity_poly.entity_id
_entity_poly.type
_entity_poly.pdbx_seq_one_letter_code
_entity_poly.pdbx_strand_id
1 'polypeptide(L)'
;MNRLTLLSGIHLILLGSAAVAQDSIPAPVPPFVKPAPAFDAYVLRLKDPPKGASSQAAPELIQREATRSRDVVRYVDSLSDGSKVETWILGGKRIVEDPQTHSVSVMDPDHDPVAVVYKIYDPANVDWITADKYVGVEKGEAGSFYVFDLNGSSGSGASPYVQSDYLLPSGRRAWVDVQSGRLAQCSVNKRIYTIEYTQAPTGDLVLPEAFARVWQKFQADRNPLKIERPPRD
;
A
#
# COMPACT_ATOMS: atom_id res chain seq x y z
N MET A 1 7.76 -68.79 -54.17
CA MET A 1 8.87 -67.83 -53.97
C MET A 1 8.30 -66.43 -54.11
N ASN A 2 8.33 -65.61 -53.06
CA ASN A 2 8.36 -64.14 -53.09
C ASN A 2 8.32 -63.63 -51.64
N ARG A 3 9.47 -63.13 -51.16
CA ARG A 3 9.61 -62.42 -49.89
C ARG A 3 9.54 -60.93 -50.20
N LEU A 4 8.58 -60.22 -49.60
CA LEU A 4 8.58 -58.75 -49.57
C LEU A 4 9.28 -58.29 -48.29
N THR A 5 10.33 -57.49 -48.46
CA THR A 5 11.09 -56.84 -47.38
C THR A 5 10.58 -55.40 -47.25
N LEU A 6 10.05 -55.03 -46.08
CA LEU A 6 9.64 -53.67 -45.77
C LEU A 6 10.81 -52.94 -45.08
N LEU A 7 11.34 -51.90 -45.71
CA LEU A 7 12.38 -51.03 -45.15
C LEU A 7 11.73 -49.89 -44.35
N SER A 8 12.12 -49.79 -43.08
CA SER A 8 11.78 -48.71 -42.16
C SER A 8 12.68 -47.50 -42.40
N GLY A 9 12.09 -46.32 -42.63
CA GLY A 9 12.79 -45.05 -42.71
C GLY A 9 12.42 -44.14 -41.53
N ILE A 10 13.33 -43.99 -40.58
CA ILE A 10 13.18 -43.06 -39.44
C ILE A 10 13.72 -41.69 -39.88
N HIS A 11 12.83 -40.70 -39.99
CA HIS A 11 13.22 -39.29 -40.11
C HIS A 11 13.48 -38.72 -38.71
N LEU A 12 14.75 -38.46 -38.39
CA LEU A 12 15.15 -37.77 -37.17
C LEU A 12 14.98 -36.25 -37.40
N ILE A 13 13.85 -35.71 -36.96
CA ILE A 13 13.64 -34.25 -36.91
C ILE A 13 14.38 -33.72 -35.67
N LEU A 14 15.54 -33.10 -35.87
CA LEU A 14 16.19 -32.29 -34.84
C LEU A 14 15.33 -31.03 -34.59
N LEU A 15 14.47 -31.12 -33.58
CA LEU A 15 13.85 -29.95 -32.96
C LEU A 15 14.92 -29.23 -32.14
N GLY A 16 15.60 -28.27 -32.78
CA GLY A 16 16.42 -27.28 -32.09
C GLY A 16 15.53 -26.49 -31.13
N SER A 17 15.67 -26.75 -29.83
CA SER A 17 15.07 -25.93 -28.78
C SER A 17 15.74 -24.57 -28.81
N ALA A 18 15.11 -23.59 -29.45
CA ALA A 18 15.45 -22.19 -29.24
C ALA A 18 15.12 -21.87 -27.77
N ALA A 19 16.15 -21.89 -26.93
CA ALA A 19 16.06 -21.31 -25.60
C ALA A 19 15.78 -19.83 -25.79
N VAL A 20 14.51 -19.45 -25.60
CA VAL A 20 14.12 -18.04 -25.52
C VAL A 20 14.92 -17.48 -24.35
N ALA A 21 15.89 -16.61 -24.64
CA ALA A 21 16.60 -15.86 -23.63
C ALA A 21 15.54 -15.12 -22.81
N GLN A 22 15.25 -15.64 -21.62
CA GLN A 22 14.45 -14.93 -20.63
C GLN A 22 15.26 -13.68 -20.33
N ASP A 23 14.78 -12.50 -20.77
CA ASP A 23 15.33 -11.21 -20.35
C ASP A 23 15.51 -11.26 -18.84
N SER A 24 16.76 -11.47 -18.41
CA SER A 24 17.08 -11.65 -17.01
C SER A 24 17.12 -10.26 -16.39
N ILE A 25 15.94 -9.77 -16.00
CA ILE A 25 15.82 -8.54 -15.23
C ILE A 25 16.61 -8.75 -13.92
N PRO A 26 17.67 -7.98 -13.66
CA PRO A 26 18.49 -8.16 -12.47
C PRO A 26 17.67 -7.87 -11.21
N ALA A 27 18.09 -8.43 -10.06
CA ALA A 27 17.47 -8.08 -8.78
C ALA A 27 17.57 -6.56 -8.53
N PRO A 28 16.57 -5.96 -7.87
CA PRO A 28 16.59 -4.53 -7.60
C PRO A 28 17.67 -4.19 -6.56
N VAL A 29 18.24 -2.99 -6.66
CA VAL A 29 19.19 -2.45 -5.67
C VAL A 29 18.49 -1.40 -4.79
N PRO A 30 18.82 -1.31 -3.49
CA PRO A 30 18.28 -0.25 -2.63
C PRO A 30 18.59 1.17 -3.16
N PRO A 31 17.68 2.15 -2.98
CA PRO A 31 16.34 2.02 -2.43
C PRO A 31 15.39 1.31 -3.40
N PHE A 32 14.64 0.33 -2.90
CA PHE A 32 13.78 -0.54 -3.73
C PHE A 32 12.56 0.18 -4.30
N VAL A 33 12.10 1.22 -3.62
CA VAL A 33 11.06 2.12 -4.10
C VAL A 33 11.62 3.52 -4.11
N LYS A 34 11.38 4.25 -5.20
CA LYS A 34 11.73 5.68 -5.25
C LYS A 34 10.92 6.44 -4.21
N PRO A 35 11.56 7.28 -3.38
CA PRO A 35 10.84 8.11 -2.42
C PRO A 35 9.72 8.90 -3.10
N ALA A 36 8.57 8.99 -2.44
CA ALA A 36 7.49 9.86 -2.89
C ALA A 36 7.97 11.32 -2.87
N PRO A 37 7.65 12.14 -3.89
CA PRO A 37 7.96 13.55 -3.89
C PRO A 37 7.22 14.30 -2.76
N ALA A 38 7.74 15.47 -2.39
CA ALA A 38 7.13 16.31 -1.35
C ALA A 38 5.69 16.72 -1.70
N PHE A 39 5.39 16.89 -2.99
CA PHE A 39 4.04 17.05 -3.50
C PHE A 39 3.75 15.83 -4.36
N ASP A 40 2.75 15.04 -3.98
CA ASP A 40 2.38 13.84 -4.70
C ASP A 40 0.87 13.65 -4.65
N ALA A 41 0.34 12.94 -5.63
CA ALA A 41 -1.04 12.51 -5.60
C ALA A 41 -1.15 11.14 -6.26
N TYR A 42 -2.00 10.29 -5.70
CA TYR A 42 -2.26 8.99 -6.26
C TYR A 42 -3.66 8.51 -5.93
N VAL A 43 -4.16 7.59 -6.74
CA VAL A 43 -5.40 6.87 -6.52
C VAL A 43 -5.09 5.39 -6.35
N LEU A 44 -5.46 4.84 -5.20
CA LEU A 44 -5.46 3.42 -4.93
C LEU A 44 -6.83 2.85 -5.31
N ARG A 45 -6.88 1.79 -6.12
CA ARG A 45 -8.14 1.15 -6.57
C ARG A 45 -8.11 -0.35 -6.31
N LEU A 46 -9.18 -0.88 -5.74
CA LEU A 46 -9.38 -2.32 -5.61
C LEU A 46 -9.62 -2.94 -6.99
N LYS A 47 -8.81 -3.94 -7.38
CA LYS A 47 -8.87 -4.55 -8.72
C LYS A 47 -10.22 -5.26 -9.00
N ASP A 48 -10.72 -6.01 -8.02
CA ASP A 48 -11.95 -6.79 -8.11
C ASP A 48 -12.91 -6.41 -6.97
N PRO A 49 -13.61 -5.27 -7.08
CA PRO A 49 -14.50 -4.82 -6.01
C PRO A 49 -15.69 -5.77 -5.85
N PRO A 50 -16.16 -6.02 -4.61
CA PRO A 50 -17.31 -6.88 -4.38
C PRO A 50 -18.54 -6.32 -5.09
N LYS A 51 -19.25 -7.19 -5.82
CA LYS A 51 -20.49 -6.85 -6.52
C LYS A 51 -21.66 -6.90 -5.54
N GLY A 52 -21.92 -5.78 -4.86
CA GLY A 52 -23.09 -5.59 -4.00
C GLY A 52 -22.75 -5.37 -2.53
N ALA A 53 -23.56 -4.56 -1.86
CA ALA A 53 -23.47 -4.34 -0.43
C ALA A 53 -24.10 -5.54 0.31
N SER A 54 -23.28 -6.30 1.04
CA SER A 54 -23.78 -7.18 2.10
C SER A 54 -24.21 -6.30 3.26
N SER A 55 -25.48 -6.33 3.66
CA SER A 55 -26.00 -5.50 4.76
C SER A 55 -25.47 -5.89 6.15
N GLN A 56 -24.64 -6.94 6.26
CA GLN A 56 -24.09 -7.44 7.52
C GLN A 56 -22.57 -7.33 7.64
N ALA A 57 -21.85 -6.94 6.58
CA ALA A 57 -20.40 -6.78 6.62
C ALA A 57 -20.01 -5.32 6.89
N ALA A 58 -18.88 -5.11 7.59
CA ALA A 58 -18.30 -3.78 7.69
C ALA A 58 -17.90 -3.28 6.29
N PRO A 59 -18.11 -1.98 5.98
CA PRO A 59 -17.78 -1.45 4.67
C PRO A 59 -16.28 -1.58 4.35
N GLU A 60 -15.97 -2.11 3.16
CA GLU A 60 -14.61 -2.34 2.69
C GLU A 60 -14.09 -1.16 1.86
N LEU A 61 -12.79 -0.89 1.89
CA LEU A 61 -12.16 0.12 1.05
C LEU A 61 -12.15 -0.31 -0.43
N ILE A 62 -12.81 0.45 -1.29
CA ILE A 62 -12.83 0.26 -2.75
C ILE A 62 -11.80 1.16 -3.44
N GLN A 63 -11.72 2.42 -3.02
CA GLN A 63 -10.83 3.41 -3.62
C GLN A 63 -10.33 4.37 -2.55
N ARG A 64 -9.07 4.80 -2.65
CA ARG A 64 -8.51 5.89 -1.86
C ARG A 64 -7.86 6.89 -2.79
N GLU A 65 -8.27 8.14 -2.67
CA GLU A 65 -7.56 9.26 -3.27
C GLU A 65 -6.64 9.86 -2.23
N ALA A 66 -5.36 9.90 -2.53
CA ALA A 66 -4.35 10.48 -1.66
C ALA A 66 -3.78 11.73 -2.29
N THR A 67 -3.67 12.79 -1.49
CA THR A 67 -2.97 14.01 -1.87
C THR A 67 -1.99 14.36 -0.77
N ARG A 68 -0.74 14.60 -1.15
CA ARG A 68 0.35 14.94 -0.24
C ARG A 68 0.88 16.32 -0.57
N SER A 69 1.01 17.15 0.46
CA SER A 69 1.79 18.39 0.42
C SER A 69 2.71 18.42 1.64
N ARG A 70 4.01 18.25 1.38
CA ARG A 70 5.08 18.14 2.38
C ARG A 70 4.75 17.06 3.41
N ASP A 71 4.57 17.47 4.67
CA ASP A 71 4.28 16.59 5.81
C ASP A 71 2.78 16.38 6.05
N VAL A 72 1.93 16.92 5.16
CA VAL A 72 0.48 16.78 5.22
C VAL A 72 0.01 15.79 4.16
N VAL A 73 -0.82 14.84 4.58
CA VAL A 73 -1.50 13.92 3.67
C VAL A 73 -3.00 13.97 3.91
N ARG A 74 -3.76 14.02 2.83
CA ARG A 74 -5.21 13.86 2.82
C ARG A 74 -5.55 12.57 2.11
N TYR A 75 -6.40 11.76 2.72
CA TYR A 75 -7.01 10.57 2.14
C TYR A 75 -8.52 10.79 2.04
N VAL A 76 -9.08 10.50 0.87
CA VAL A 76 -10.52 10.39 0.66
C VAL A 76 -10.81 8.96 0.25
N ASP A 77 -11.44 8.23 1.15
CA ASP A 77 -11.76 6.82 0.99
C ASP A 77 -13.20 6.68 0.50
N SER A 78 -13.41 5.87 -0.54
CA SER A 78 -14.72 5.43 -0.99
C SER A 78 -14.90 3.97 -0.61
N LEU A 79 -15.98 3.68 0.12
CA LEU A 79 -16.23 2.37 0.71
C LEU A 79 -17.32 1.59 -0.05
N SER A 80 -17.44 0.30 0.24
CA SER A 80 -18.35 -0.62 -0.46
C SER A 80 -19.84 -0.37 -0.22
N ASP A 81 -20.20 0.37 0.82
CA ASP A 81 -21.56 0.83 1.08
C ASP A 81 -21.89 2.16 0.36
N GLY A 82 -20.94 2.70 -0.41
CA GLY A 82 -21.06 3.99 -1.11
C GLY A 82 -20.73 5.21 -0.25
N SER A 83 -20.44 5.02 1.04
CA SER A 83 -20.00 6.12 1.91
C SER A 83 -18.60 6.60 1.52
N LYS A 84 -18.31 7.85 1.90
CA LYS A 84 -16.98 8.46 1.75
C LYS A 84 -16.49 8.95 3.10
N VAL A 85 -15.21 8.73 3.37
CA VAL A 85 -14.56 9.17 4.61
C VAL A 85 -13.31 9.95 4.28
N GLU A 86 -13.11 11.06 4.99
CA GLU A 86 -11.92 11.87 4.88
C GLU A 86 -10.99 11.67 6.08
N THR A 87 -9.72 11.41 5.81
CA THR A 87 -8.66 11.26 6.82
C THR A 87 -7.50 12.18 6.49
N TRP A 88 -6.97 12.86 7.50
CA TRP A 88 -5.80 13.73 7.39
C TRP A 88 -4.67 13.23 8.28
N ILE A 89 -3.45 13.28 7.76
CA ILE A 89 -2.23 13.05 8.53
C ILE A 89 -1.49 14.38 8.66
N LEU A 90 -1.39 14.90 9.88
CA LEU A 90 -0.70 16.14 10.22
C LEU A 90 0.19 15.95 11.44
N GLY A 91 1.47 16.32 11.35
CA GLY A 91 2.39 16.28 12.49
C GLY A 91 2.49 14.89 13.14
N GLY A 92 2.41 13.83 12.32
CA GLY A 92 2.39 12.44 12.79
C GLY A 92 1.12 12.03 13.54
N LYS A 93 0.03 12.78 13.44
CA LYS A 93 -1.28 12.45 14.00
C LYS A 93 -2.31 12.22 12.90
N ARG A 94 -3.25 11.33 13.15
CA ARG A 94 -4.38 11.04 12.24
C ARG A 94 -5.60 11.81 12.71
N ILE A 95 -6.24 12.54 11.81
CA ILE A 95 -7.51 13.21 12.05
C ILE A 95 -8.52 12.56 11.13
N VAL A 96 -9.56 11.96 11.68
CA VAL A 96 -10.50 11.12 10.92
C VAL A 96 -11.93 11.54 11.22
N GLU A 97 -12.75 11.55 10.17
CA GLU A 97 -14.20 11.64 10.28
C GLU A 97 -14.80 10.23 10.46
N ASP A 98 -15.69 10.08 11.42
CA ASP A 98 -16.50 8.88 11.56
C ASP A 98 -17.63 8.88 10.50
N PRO A 99 -17.74 7.84 9.64
CA PRO A 99 -18.70 7.82 8.54
C PRO A 99 -20.18 7.83 8.98
N GLN A 100 -20.48 7.40 10.21
CA GLN A 100 -21.86 7.27 10.68
C GLN A 100 -22.33 8.53 11.39
N THR A 101 -21.44 9.12 12.19
CA THR A 101 -21.75 10.28 13.04
C THR A 101 -21.24 11.60 12.46
N HIS A 102 -20.39 11.55 11.44
CA HIS A 102 -19.65 12.71 10.90
C HIS A 102 -18.84 13.47 11.96
N SER A 103 -18.54 12.80 13.09
CA SER A 103 -17.71 13.36 14.13
C SER A 103 -16.24 13.26 13.75
N VAL A 104 -15.48 14.34 13.99
CA VAL A 104 -14.05 14.38 13.67
C VAL A 104 -13.23 14.19 14.94
N SER A 105 -12.27 13.26 14.90
CA SER A 105 -11.42 12.90 16.04
C SER A 105 -9.94 12.92 15.67
N VAL A 106 -9.07 13.21 16.63
CA VAL A 106 -7.61 13.06 16.49
C VAL A 106 -7.18 11.77 17.18
N MET A 107 -6.40 10.96 16.48
CA MET A 107 -5.86 9.69 16.95
C MET A 107 -4.34 9.71 16.85
N ASP A 108 -3.71 9.14 17.88
CA ASP A 108 -2.28 8.85 17.83
C ASP A 108 -2.08 7.53 17.08
N PRO A 109 -1.31 7.49 15.97
CA PRO A 109 -1.07 6.25 15.23
C PRO A 109 -0.52 5.11 16.08
N ASP A 110 0.19 5.41 17.17
CA ASP A 110 0.75 4.41 18.08
C ASP A 110 -0.31 3.71 18.94
N HIS A 111 -1.50 4.30 19.08
CA HIS A 111 -2.62 3.77 19.85
C HIS A 111 -3.83 3.41 18.97
N ASP A 112 -3.65 3.46 17.65
CA ASP A 112 -4.71 3.24 16.68
C ASP A 112 -4.47 1.90 15.94
N PRO A 113 -5.27 0.86 16.24
CA PRO A 113 -5.10 -0.46 15.62
C PRO A 113 -5.30 -0.42 14.10
N VAL A 114 -6.00 0.59 13.58
CA VAL A 114 -6.26 0.75 12.14
C VAL A 114 -5.12 1.51 11.45
N ALA A 115 -4.31 2.29 12.18
CA ALA A 115 -3.24 3.10 11.59
C ALA A 115 -2.22 2.27 10.81
N VAL A 116 -1.94 1.04 11.24
CA VAL A 116 -1.03 0.12 10.54
C VAL A 116 -1.52 -0.22 9.13
N VAL A 117 -2.83 -0.35 8.95
CA VAL A 117 -3.44 -0.63 7.64
C VAL A 117 -3.24 0.54 6.68
N TYR A 118 -3.33 1.79 7.15
CA TYR A 118 -3.08 2.98 6.33
C TYR A 118 -1.64 3.06 5.82
N LYS A 119 -0.66 2.66 6.65
CA LYS A 119 0.76 2.68 6.27
C LYS A 119 1.06 1.74 5.10
N ILE A 120 0.41 0.59 5.02
CA ILE A 120 0.66 -0.40 3.96
C ILE A 120 0.22 0.12 2.58
N TYR A 121 -0.80 0.98 2.54
CA TYR A 121 -1.33 1.56 1.31
C TYR A 121 -0.61 2.82 0.82
N ASP A 122 0.30 3.37 1.62
CA ASP A 122 0.97 4.64 1.33
C ASP A 122 2.32 4.38 0.62
N PRO A 123 2.49 4.79 -0.66
CA PRO A 123 3.75 4.66 -1.37
C PRO A 123 4.93 5.37 -0.69
N ALA A 124 4.67 6.34 0.20
CA ALA A 124 5.71 6.98 1.00
C ALA A 124 6.10 6.17 2.25
N ASN A 125 5.34 5.12 2.60
CA ASN A 125 5.53 4.31 3.80
C ASN A 125 5.79 2.84 3.43
N VAL A 126 6.91 2.64 2.74
CA VAL A 126 7.35 1.37 2.14
C VAL A 126 8.64 0.85 2.77
N ASP A 127 8.90 1.22 4.03
CA ASP A 127 10.07 0.78 4.81
C ASP A 127 10.17 -0.75 4.98
N TRP A 128 9.02 -1.43 4.89
CA TRP A 128 8.90 -2.89 4.90
C TRP A 128 9.32 -3.57 3.60
N ILE A 129 9.51 -2.83 2.51
CA ILE A 129 10.00 -3.35 1.23
C ILE A 129 11.53 -3.43 1.30
N THR A 130 12.03 -4.61 1.67
CA THR A 130 13.46 -4.86 1.91
C THR A 130 13.98 -6.02 1.08
N ALA A 131 15.32 -6.18 1.02
CA ALA A 131 15.99 -7.19 0.22
C ALA A 131 15.53 -8.62 0.56
N ASP A 132 15.33 -8.91 1.86
CA ASP A 132 14.89 -10.21 2.37
C ASP A 132 13.42 -10.53 2.06
N LYS A 133 12.65 -9.54 1.60
CA LYS A 133 11.28 -9.72 1.12
C LYS A 133 11.20 -9.89 -0.39
N TYR A 134 12.29 -9.66 -1.14
CA TYR A 134 12.29 -9.77 -2.59
C TYR A 134 12.12 -11.24 -3.02
N VAL A 135 11.09 -11.52 -3.83
CA VAL A 135 10.78 -12.88 -4.28
C VAL A 135 11.00 -13.09 -5.78
N GLY A 136 11.17 -12.02 -6.56
CA GLY A 136 11.47 -12.12 -7.98
C GLY A 136 10.80 -11.05 -8.83
N VAL A 137 10.66 -11.35 -10.13
CA VAL A 137 10.04 -10.48 -11.12
C VAL A 137 8.79 -11.15 -11.68
N GLU A 138 7.67 -10.42 -11.71
CA GLU A 138 6.44 -10.84 -12.37
C GLU A 138 6.15 -9.95 -13.58
N LYS A 139 5.71 -10.55 -14.69
CA LYS A 139 5.23 -9.82 -15.87
C LYS A 139 3.70 -9.74 -15.82
N GLY A 140 3.17 -8.52 -15.86
CA GLY A 140 1.74 -8.23 -15.97
C GLY A 140 1.43 -7.41 -17.23
N GLU A 141 0.16 -7.08 -17.43
CA GLU A 141 -0.30 -6.30 -18.60
C GLU A 141 0.36 -4.92 -18.70
N ALA A 142 0.63 -4.29 -17.56
CA ALA A 142 1.23 -2.96 -17.48
C ALA A 142 2.77 -2.95 -17.51
N GLY A 143 3.42 -4.11 -17.51
CA GLY A 143 4.89 -4.20 -17.53
C GLY A 143 5.47 -5.29 -16.64
N SER A 144 6.76 -5.15 -16.31
CA SER A 144 7.47 -6.03 -15.38
C SER A 144 7.54 -5.38 -14.01
N PHE A 145 7.39 -6.19 -12.95
CA PHE A 145 7.36 -5.72 -11.57
C PHE A 145 8.33 -6.50 -10.71
N TYR A 146 9.13 -5.80 -9.90
CA TYR A 146 9.79 -6.42 -8.75
C TYR A 146 8.74 -6.75 -7.69
N VAL A 147 8.75 -7.99 -7.20
CA VAL A 147 7.77 -8.48 -6.25
C VAL A 147 8.42 -8.69 -4.90
N PHE A 148 7.75 -8.18 -3.87
CA PHE A 148 8.15 -8.33 -2.47
C PHE A 148 7.03 -8.98 -1.69
N ASP A 149 7.30 -10.06 -0.96
CA ASP A 149 6.31 -10.80 -0.16
C ASP A 149 6.66 -10.71 1.32
N LEU A 150 5.78 -10.07 2.10
CA LEU A 150 6.03 -9.90 3.52
C LEU A 150 5.83 -11.20 4.32
N ASN A 151 5.10 -12.17 3.76
CA ASN A 151 4.93 -13.50 4.37
C ASN A 151 6.13 -14.42 4.06
N GLY A 152 7.06 -13.97 3.20
CA GLY A 152 8.18 -14.77 2.69
C GLY A 152 9.38 -14.93 3.62
N SER A 153 9.38 -14.33 4.81
CA SER A 153 10.55 -14.43 5.72
C SER A 153 10.30 -15.36 6.89
N SER A 154 10.76 -16.59 6.73
CA SER A 154 11.31 -17.36 7.83
C SER A 154 12.62 -16.70 8.29
N GLY A 155 12.57 -15.73 9.21
CA GLY A 155 13.79 -15.07 9.68
C GLY A 155 13.52 -13.96 10.70
N SER A 156 13.89 -14.25 11.94
CA SER A 156 13.82 -13.42 13.13
C SER A 156 14.18 -11.94 12.95
N GLY A 157 13.35 -11.07 13.52
CA GLY A 157 13.65 -9.65 13.69
C GLY A 157 12.41 -8.85 14.05
N ALA A 158 11.62 -9.32 15.00
CA ALA A 158 10.49 -8.54 15.51
C ALA A 158 11.02 -7.21 16.04
N SER A 159 10.69 -6.12 15.35
CA SER A 159 10.83 -4.77 15.92
C SER A 159 10.03 -4.76 17.23
N PRO A 160 10.60 -4.29 18.35
CA PRO A 160 9.90 -4.23 19.63
C PRO A 160 8.68 -3.31 19.61
N TYR A 161 8.44 -2.58 18.51
CA TYR A 161 7.27 -1.72 18.31
C TYR A 161 6.12 -2.38 17.54
N VAL A 162 6.26 -3.64 17.09
CA VAL A 162 5.22 -4.37 16.36
C VAL A 162 4.79 -5.60 17.16
N GLN A 163 4.31 -5.37 18.38
CA GLN A 163 3.84 -6.45 19.27
C GLN A 163 2.33 -6.73 19.08
N SER A 164 1.82 -6.59 17.85
CA SER A 164 0.47 -7.05 17.52
C SER A 164 0.49 -7.90 16.25
N ASP A 165 0.89 -9.16 16.41
CA ASP A 165 0.56 -10.24 15.46
C ASP A 165 -0.97 -10.41 15.25
N TYR A 166 -1.79 -9.69 16.02
CA TYR A 166 -3.25 -9.68 15.95
C TYR A 166 -3.87 -8.76 14.89
N LEU A 167 -3.13 -7.87 14.24
CA LEU A 167 -3.72 -6.82 13.37
C LEU A 167 -3.05 -6.67 12.01
N LEU A 168 -2.03 -7.45 11.70
CA LEU A 168 -1.37 -7.34 10.41
C LEU A 168 -2.14 -8.16 9.37
N PRO A 169 -2.63 -7.53 8.29
CA PRO A 169 -3.25 -8.24 7.18
C PRO A 169 -2.36 -9.38 6.68
N SER A 170 -2.93 -10.58 6.58
CA SER A 170 -2.24 -11.71 5.95
C SER A 170 -2.15 -11.49 4.43
N GLY A 171 -1.14 -12.07 3.77
CA GLY A 171 -1.04 -12.01 2.31
C GLY A 171 -0.55 -10.66 1.76
N ARG A 172 0.43 -10.03 2.43
CA ARG A 172 1.04 -8.78 1.98
C ARG A 172 2.06 -9.00 0.87
N ARG A 173 1.79 -8.40 -0.29
CA ARG A 173 2.74 -8.32 -1.40
C ARG A 173 2.79 -6.89 -1.94
N ALA A 174 3.96 -6.48 -2.40
CA ALA A 174 4.13 -5.25 -3.17
C ALA A 174 4.69 -5.58 -4.53
N TRP A 175 4.21 -4.86 -5.54
CA TRP A 175 4.73 -4.87 -6.89
C TRP A 175 5.27 -3.48 -7.18
N VAL A 176 6.58 -3.39 -7.39
CA VAL A 176 7.28 -2.17 -7.76
C VAL A 176 7.55 -2.23 -9.25
N ASP A 177 7.07 -1.25 -10.00
CA ASP A 177 7.29 -1.19 -11.44
C ASP A 177 8.79 -1.06 -11.75
N VAL A 178 9.31 -1.93 -12.62
CA VAL A 178 10.75 -2.02 -12.92
C VAL A 178 11.27 -0.75 -13.59
N GLN A 179 10.44 -0.07 -14.40
CA GLN A 179 10.84 1.11 -15.16
C GLN A 179 10.85 2.38 -14.28
N SER A 180 9.73 2.64 -13.62
CA SER A 180 9.54 3.84 -12.81
C SER A 180 10.15 3.71 -11.42
N GLY A 181 10.34 2.49 -10.91
CA GLY A 181 10.77 2.24 -9.52
C GLY A 181 9.73 2.67 -8.48
N ARG A 182 8.46 2.88 -8.89
CA ARG A 182 7.37 3.28 -8.01
C ARG A 182 6.53 2.07 -7.61
N LEU A 183 5.93 2.12 -6.43
CA LEU A 183 4.94 1.14 -6.01
C LEU A 183 3.74 1.20 -6.96
N ALA A 184 3.44 0.08 -7.63
CA ALA A 184 2.39 0.00 -8.65
C ALA A 184 1.18 -0.80 -8.14
N GLN A 185 1.40 -1.82 -7.32
CA GLN A 185 0.33 -2.60 -6.70
C GLN A 185 0.73 -3.03 -5.30
N CYS A 186 -0.28 -3.24 -4.45
CA CYS A 186 -0.11 -3.88 -3.16
C CYS A 186 -1.28 -4.83 -2.87
N SER A 187 -0.98 -5.94 -2.18
CA SER A 187 -1.97 -6.87 -1.70
C SER A 187 -2.13 -6.73 -0.19
N VAL A 188 -3.37 -6.65 0.29
CA VAL A 188 -3.72 -6.58 1.72
C VAL A 188 -4.93 -7.47 1.93
N ASN A 189 -4.86 -8.44 2.86
CA ASN A 189 -5.95 -9.39 3.11
C ASN A 189 -6.43 -10.12 1.83
N LYS A 190 -5.48 -10.53 0.98
CA LYS A 190 -5.75 -11.17 -0.33
C LYS A 190 -6.49 -10.27 -1.34
N ARG A 191 -6.68 -8.98 -1.05
CA ARG A 191 -7.19 -7.98 -1.99
C ARG A 191 -6.04 -7.30 -2.68
N ILE A 192 -6.06 -7.24 -4.01
CA ILE A 192 -5.06 -6.51 -4.79
C ILE A 192 -5.58 -5.11 -5.07
N TYR A 193 -4.77 -4.13 -4.70
CA TYR A 193 -4.97 -2.74 -5.02
C TYR A 193 -3.94 -2.28 -6.05
N THR A 194 -4.39 -1.54 -7.05
CA THR A 194 -3.54 -0.85 -8.03
C THR A 194 -3.36 0.60 -7.64
N ILE A 195 -2.18 1.16 -7.90
CA ILE A 195 -1.84 2.56 -7.60
C ILE A 195 -1.64 3.30 -8.92
N GLU A 196 -2.39 4.37 -9.09
CA GLU A 196 -2.31 5.28 -10.23
C GLU A 196 -1.82 6.64 -9.71
N TYR A 197 -0.62 7.07 -10.12
CA TYR A 197 -0.10 8.38 -9.75
C TYR A 197 -0.76 9.45 -10.62
N THR A 198 -1.27 10.50 -9.97
CA THR A 198 -1.98 11.61 -10.62
C THR A 198 -1.18 12.89 -10.52
N GLN A 199 -1.75 13.99 -11.01
CA GLN A 199 -1.10 15.29 -10.95
C GLN A 199 -0.91 15.74 -9.49
N ALA A 200 0.33 16.05 -9.13
CA ALA A 200 0.66 16.59 -7.82
C ALA A 200 -0.12 17.89 -7.53
N PRO A 201 -0.50 18.13 -6.26
CA PRO A 201 -1.21 19.36 -5.90
C PRO A 201 -0.34 20.59 -6.18
N THR A 202 -0.97 21.68 -6.62
CA THR A 202 -0.29 22.94 -6.97
C THR A 202 -0.02 23.84 -5.77
N GLY A 203 -0.53 23.48 -4.58
CA GLY A 203 -0.40 24.28 -3.37
C GLY A 203 -0.50 23.45 -2.09
N ASP A 204 -0.41 24.14 -0.97
CA ASP A 204 -0.54 23.53 0.34
C ASP A 204 -1.97 23.02 0.58
N LEU A 205 -2.07 21.89 1.27
CA LEU A 205 -3.36 21.33 1.64
C LEU A 205 -3.95 22.11 2.82
N VAL A 206 -5.22 22.49 2.68
CA VAL A 206 -5.95 23.26 3.70
C VAL A 206 -6.98 22.35 4.36
N LEU A 207 -6.90 22.24 5.68
CA LEU A 207 -7.87 21.48 6.47
C LEU A 207 -9.27 22.11 6.33
N PRO A 208 -10.32 21.30 6.06
CA PRO A 208 -11.70 21.76 6.17
C PRO A 208 -11.98 22.26 7.59
N GLU A 209 -12.94 23.17 7.73
CA GLU A 209 -13.21 23.87 9.00
C GLU A 209 -13.47 22.91 10.17
N ALA A 210 -14.22 21.83 9.95
CA ALA A 210 -14.48 20.83 10.97
C ALA A 210 -13.19 20.17 11.50
N PHE A 211 -12.27 19.80 10.60
CA PHE A 211 -10.98 19.22 10.94
C PHE A 211 -10.06 20.24 11.61
N ALA A 212 -10.04 21.47 11.07
CA ALA A 212 -9.23 22.55 11.61
C ALA A 212 -9.59 22.87 13.07
N ARG A 213 -10.88 22.92 13.41
CA ARG A 213 -11.34 23.17 14.79
C ARG A 213 -10.87 22.10 15.76
N VAL A 214 -11.02 20.83 15.40
CA VAL A 214 -10.59 19.71 16.24
C VAL A 214 -9.07 19.70 16.40
N TRP A 215 -8.33 19.96 15.33
CA TRP A 215 -6.87 20.04 15.36
C TRP A 215 -6.37 21.18 16.25
N GLN A 216 -6.94 22.38 16.12
CA GLN A 216 -6.59 23.53 16.94
C GLN A 216 -6.88 23.27 18.43
N LYS A 217 -8.01 22.62 18.75
CA LYS A 217 -8.33 22.22 20.12
C LYS A 217 -7.27 21.25 20.67
N PHE A 218 -6.93 20.21 19.92
CA PHE A 218 -5.88 19.26 20.28
C PHE A 218 -4.54 19.96 20.55
N GLN A 219 -4.13 20.88 19.68
CA GLN A 219 -2.90 21.67 19.88
C GLN A 219 -2.97 22.54 21.14
N ALA A 220 -4.10 23.19 21.39
CA ALA A 220 -4.31 24.05 22.55
C ALA A 220 -4.31 23.28 23.89
N ASP A 221 -4.78 22.03 23.88
CA ASP A 221 -4.80 21.16 25.05
C ASP A 221 -3.41 20.56 25.35
N ARG A 222 -2.57 20.38 24.33
CA ARG A 222 -1.16 19.97 24.50
C ARG A 222 -0.21 21.13 24.86
N ASN A 223 -0.71 22.36 24.95
CA ASN A 223 0.13 23.50 25.32
C ASN A 223 0.61 23.35 26.78
N PRO A 224 1.92 23.19 27.03
CA PRO A 224 2.45 22.93 28.38
C PRO A 224 2.22 24.08 29.37
N LEU A 225 1.83 25.27 28.90
CA LEU A 225 1.45 26.40 29.76
C LEU A 225 0.13 26.19 30.52
N LYS A 226 -0.68 25.18 30.17
CA LYS A 226 -1.92 24.82 30.88
C LYS A 226 -1.76 23.68 31.90
N ILE A 227 -0.60 23.02 31.95
CA ILE A 227 -0.32 22.06 33.00
C ILE A 227 -0.05 22.89 34.25
N GLU A 228 -0.98 22.89 35.21
CA GLU A 228 -0.76 23.48 36.52
C GLU A 228 0.58 22.96 37.04
N ARG A 229 1.55 23.86 37.16
CA ARG A 229 2.80 23.49 37.83
C ARG A 229 2.41 23.15 39.25
N PRO A 230 2.81 21.97 39.78
CA PRO A 230 2.58 21.69 41.19
C PRO A 230 3.14 22.85 42.00
N PRO A 231 2.48 23.25 43.10
CA PRO A 231 2.97 24.30 43.96
C PRO A 231 4.44 24.00 44.30
N ARG A 232 5.30 24.99 44.08
CA ARG A 232 6.68 24.91 44.53
C ARG A 232 6.66 25.11 46.04
N ASP A 233 6.91 24.04 46.78
CA ASP A 233 7.29 24.10 48.19
C ASP A 233 8.66 24.78 48.35
#